data_AF-A0A1R0H3X3-F1
#
_entry.id   AF-A0A1R0H3X3-F1
#
_cell.length_a   1.000
_cell.length_b   1.000
_cell.length_c   1.000
_cell.angle_alpha   90.00
_cell.angle_beta   90.00
_cell.angle_gamma   90.00
#
_symmetry.space_group_name_H-M   'P 1'
#
loop_
_entity.id
_entity.type
_entity.pdbx_description
1 polymer ?
#
loop_
_entity_poly.entity_id
_entity_poly.type
_entity_poly.pdbx_seq_one_letter_code
_entity_poly.pdbx_strand_id
1 'polypeptide(L)'
;MDFDNYLDKEYANGLFKMMSEYEDKPIFYGGLIKNHGVLYMQRRFYGVTRNLLQKICKGIKNIDFSRYEDEWFGKVVDYVRNDIQNSDKKKDMFFMGMDESKVWHKSFKDKGVYLHLGRGLSKSEK
;
A
#
# COMPACT_ATOMS: atom_id res chain seq x y z
N MET A 1 0.09 -5.79 -3.80
CA MET A 1 -1.26 -6.33 -3.52
C MET A 1 -1.11 -7.80 -3.33
N ASP A 2 -1.61 -8.34 -2.21
CA ASP A 2 -1.52 -9.78 -1.97
C ASP A 2 -2.67 -10.49 -2.70
N PHE A 3 -2.46 -11.75 -3.08
CA PHE A 3 -3.40 -12.52 -3.89
C PHE A 3 -4.73 -12.87 -3.17
N ASP A 4 -4.82 -12.62 -1.87
CA ASP A 4 -6.01 -12.82 -1.04
C ASP A 4 -6.79 -11.53 -0.77
N ASN A 5 -6.66 -10.52 -1.65
CA ASN A 5 -7.40 -9.27 -1.57
C ASN A 5 -8.45 -9.14 -2.67
N TYR A 6 -9.60 -8.59 -2.30
CA TYR A 6 -10.68 -8.20 -3.19
C TYR A 6 -10.89 -6.69 -3.11
N LEU A 7 -11.15 -6.06 -4.26
CA LEU A 7 -11.31 -4.62 -4.37
C LEU A 7 -12.68 -4.32 -4.97
N ASP A 8 -13.37 -3.33 -4.38
CA ASP A 8 -14.48 -2.67 -5.05
C ASP A 8 -13.96 -2.04 -6.35
N LYS A 9 -14.57 -2.42 -7.48
CA LYS A 9 -14.10 -2.04 -8.81
C LYS A 9 -14.20 -0.53 -9.04
N GLU A 10 -15.27 0.10 -8.58
CA GLU A 10 -15.49 1.54 -8.76
C GLU A 10 -14.49 2.33 -7.91
N TYR A 11 -14.27 1.87 -6.68
CA TYR A 11 -13.24 2.41 -5.80
C TYR A 11 -11.83 2.30 -6.40
N ALA A 12 -11.45 1.12 -6.91
CA ALA A 12 -10.15 0.91 -7.53
C ALA A 12 -9.96 1.78 -8.78
N ASN A 13 -10.99 1.90 -9.63
CA ASN A 13 -10.95 2.78 -10.80
C ASN A 13 -10.78 4.25 -10.41
N GLY A 14 -11.51 4.72 -9.40
CA GLY A 14 -11.38 6.09 -8.87
C GLY A 14 -9.98 6.37 -8.34
N LEU A 15 -9.41 5.41 -7.59
CA LEU A 15 -8.05 5.50 -7.09
C LEU A 15 -7.03 5.58 -8.23
N PHE A 16 -7.09 4.67 -9.21
CA PHE A 16 -6.15 4.67 -10.33
C PHE A 16 -6.22 5.95 -11.16
N LYS A 17 -7.44 6.45 -11.41
CA LYS A 17 -7.65 7.73 -12.07
C LYS A 17 -6.96 8.87 -11.31
N MET A 18 -7.24 9.00 -10.01
CA MET A 18 -6.65 10.04 -9.18
C MET A 18 -5.11 9.93 -9.13
N MET A 19 -4.56 8.74 -8.95
CA MET A 19 -3.10 8.54 -8.93
C MET A 19 -2.44 8.87 -10.27
N SER A 20 -3.14 8.65 -11.38
CA SER A 20 -2.67 9.03 -12.71
C SER A 20 -2.75 10.54 -12.96
N GLU A 21 -3.82 11.20 -12.48
CA GLU A 21 -4.01 12.65 -12.61
C GLU A 21 -2.98 13.44 -11.78
N TYR A 22 -2.59 12.90 -10.62
CA TYR A 22 -1.59 13.49 -9.72
C TYR A 22 -0.25 12.75 -9.75
N GLU A 23 0.17 12.23 -10.92
CA GLU A 23 1.37 11.40 -11.03
C GLU A 23 2.68 12.12 -10.62
N ASP A 24 2.67 13.46 -10.63
CA ASP A 24 3.78 14.34 -10.26
C ASP A 24 3.91 14.55 -8.74
N LYS A 25 2.84 14.32 -7.98
CA LYS A 25 2.81 14.48 -6.52
C LYS A 25 3.40 13.24 -5.85
N PRO A 26 4.12 13.35 -4.72
CA PRO A 26 4.62 12.19 -4.00
C PRO A 26 3.52 11.56 -3.12
N ILE A 27 2.52 10.95 -3.75
CA ILE A 27 1.40 10.30 -3.05
C ILE A 27 1.72 8.83 -2.80
N PHE A 28 1.51 8.43 -1.54
CA PHE A 28 1.54 7.07 -1.06
C PHE A 28 0.15 6.68 -0.55
N TYR A 29 -0.44 5.65 -1.13
CA TYR A 29 -1.76 5.14 -0.80
C TYR A 29 -1.65 3.75 -0.15
N GLY A 30 -2.43 3.48 0.90
CA GLY A 30 -2.61 2.13 1.41
C GLY A 30 -3.17 2.06 2.83
N GLY A 31 -3.19 0.84 3.39
CA GLY A 31 -3.45 0.61 4.81
C GLY A 31 -2.24 1.05 5.65
N LEU A 32 -2.35 2.22 6.28
CA LEU A 32 -1.27 2.85 7.03
C LEU A 32 -1.31 2.42 8.49
N ILE A 33 -0.27 1.74 8.96
CA ILE A 33 -0.07 1.48 10.38
C ILE A 33 1.26 2.06 10.81
N LYS A 34 1.28 2.71 11.98
CA LYS A 34 2.49 3.21 12.60
C LYS A 34 2.96 2.21 13.66
N ASN A 35 4.19 1.72 13.51
CA ASN A 35 4.82 0.81 14.47
C ASN A 35 6.31 1.12 14.50
N HIS A 36 6.90 1.14 15.70
CA HIS A 36 8.30 1.52 15.92
C HIS A 36 8.73 2.82 15.19
N GLY A 37 7.81 3.79 15.06
CA GLY A 37 8.10 5.08 14.41
C GLY A 37 8.01 5.09 12.89
N VAL A 38 7.89 3.94 12.22
CA VAL A 38 7.82 3.81 10.76
C VAL A 38 6.37 3.55 10.32
N LEU A 39 5.98 4.16 9.21
CA LEU A 39 4.74 3.84 8.50
C LEU A 39 5.00 2.65 7.59
N TYR A 40 4.34 1.52 7.87
CA TYR A 40 4.44 0.31 7.06
C TYR A 40 3.07 -0.06 6.52
N MET A 41 3.10 -0.85 5.46
CA MET A 41 1.92 -1.28 4.75
C MET A 41 1.39 -2.55 5.37
N GLN A 42 0.09 -2.60 5.62
CA GLN A 42 -0.56 -3.83 6.05
C GLN A 42 -1.07 -4.58 4.82
N ARG A 43 -0.27 -5.53 4.27
CA ARG A 43 -0.65 -6.75 3.52
C ARG A 43 -1.97 -6.80 2.74
N ARG A 44 -2.37 -5.69 2.13
CA ARG A 44 -3.65 -5.59 1.45
C ARG A 44 -3.44 -5.02 0.06
N PHE A 45 -3.61 -3.72 -0.02
CA PHE A 45 -3.55 -2.98 -1.26
C PHE A 45 -2.92 -1.63 -0.98
N TYR A 46 -1.95 -1.30 -1.82
CA TYR A 46 -1.19 -0.06 -1.72
C TYR A 46 -0.78 0.39 -3.12
N GLY A 47 -0.45 1.66 -3.23
CA GLY A 47 -0.07 2.28 -4.48
C GLY A 47 0.81 3.48 -4.22
N VAL A 48 1.70 3.75 -5.17
CA VAL A 48 2.50 4.97 -5.20
C VAL A 48 2.35 5.64 -6.57
N THR A 49 2.36 6.95 -6.56
CA THR A 49 2.44 7.78 -7.78
C THR A 49 3.76 7.57 -8.52
N ARG A 50 3.80 7.89 -9.81
CA ARG A 50 4.99 7.72 -10.65
C ARG A 50 6.20 8.49 -10.11
N ASN A 51 6.02 9.74 -9.67
CA ASN A 51 7.09 10.53 -9.06
C ASN A 51 7.69 9.84 -7.82
N LEU A 52 6.82 9.36 -6.93
CA LEU A 52 7.26 8.66 -5.72
C LEU A 52 7.93 7.32 -6.05
N LEU A 53 7.40 6.56 -7.01
CA LEU A 53 8.00 5.31 -7.46
C LEU A 53 9.44 5.50 -7.94
N GLN A 54 9.70 6.54 -8.73
CA GLN A 54 11.05 6.85 -9.20
C GLN A 54 12.03 7.15 -8.06
N LYS A 55 11.56 7.84 -7.01
CA LYS A 55 12.34 8.10 -5.80
C LYS A 55 12.60 6.81 -5.01
N ILE A 56 11.57 5.97 -4.86
CA ILE A 56 11.68 4.66 -4.21
C ILE A 56 12.70 3.77 -4.94
N CYS A 57 12.64 3.65 -6.26
CA CYS A 57 13.57 2.85 -7.04
C CYS A 57 15.04 3.31 -6.90
N LYS A 58 15.26 4.61 -6.64
CA LYS A 58 16.61 5.14 -6.34
C LYS A 58 17.00 4.85 -4.89
N GLY A 59 16.09 5.06 -3.94
CA GLY A 59 16.32 4.89 -2.51
C GLY A 59 16.48 3.45 -2.05
N ILE A 60 15.89 2.48 -2.76
CA ILE A 60 15.89 1.06 -2.38
C ILE A 60 17.30 0.47 -2.23
N LYS A 61 18.28 1.01 -2.96
CA LYS A 61 19.69 0.57 -2.91
C LYS A 61 20.40 0.97 -1.62
N ASN A 62 19.83 1.90 -0.84
CA ASN A 62 20.41 2.41 0.39
C ASN A 62 19.87 1.71 1.64
N ILE A 63 18.94 0.74 1.49
CA ILE A 63 18.29 0.05 2.60
C ILE A 63 18.46 -1.45 2.40
N ASP A 64 19.17 -2.09 3.33
CA ASP A 64 19.37 -3.53 3.34
C ASP A 64 18.04 -4.28 3.42
N PHE A 65 17.93 -5.34 2.63
CA PHE A 65 16.74 -6.18 2.61
C PHE A 65 16.51 -6.85 3.98
N SER A 66 15.27 -6.79 4.48
CA SER A 66 14.82 -7.55 5.64
C SER A 66 13.85 -8.66 5.21
N ARG A 67 13.84 -9.77 5.96
CA ARG A 67 12.92 -10.90 5.73
C ARG A 67 11.44 -10.50 5.83
N TYR A 68 11.14 -9.43 6.58
CA TYR A 68 9.80 -8.86 6.67
C TYR A 68 9.63 -7.79 5.60
N GLU A 69 9.08 -8.17 4.45
CA GLU A 69 8.95 -7.28 3.28
C GLU A 69 8.17 -5.98 3.61
N ASP A 70 7.05 -6.07 4.32
CA ASP A 70 6.28 -4.89 4.77
C ASP A 70 7.13 -3.91 5.60
N GLU A 71 7.98 -4.44 6.50
CA GLU A 71 8.85 -3.63 7.37
C GLU A 71 10.01 -3.03 6.57
N TRP A 72 10.64 -3.84 5.71
CA TRP A 72 11.70 -3.39 4.82
C TRP A 72 11.22 -2.27 3.91
N PHE A 73 10.06 -2.44 3.28
CA PHE A 73 9.50 -1.44 2.41
C PHE A 73 9.09 -0.18 3.18
N GLY A 74 8.58 -0.31 4.41
CA GLY A 74 8.36 0.83 5.31
C GLY A 74 9.64 1.64 5.56
N LYS A 75 10.79 0.99 5.77
CA LYS A 75 12.09 1.68 5.90
C LYS A 75 12.52 2.38 4.62
N VAL A 76 12.27 1.79 3.45
CA VAL A 76 12.52 2.42 2.14
C VAL A 76 11.67 3.68 1.98
N VAL A 77 10.39 3.61 2.33
CA VAL A 77 9.46 4.75 2.28
C VAL A 77 9.89 5.86 3.23
N ASP A 78 10.28 5.52 4.46
CA ASP A 78 10.77 6.50 5.45
C ASP A 78 12.07 7.18 5.00
N TYR A 79 13.02 6.41 4.44
CA TYR A 79 14.24 6.97 3.83
C TYR A 79 13.91 7.99 2.73
N VAL A 80 13.01 7.64 1.81
CA VAL A 80 12.58 8.54 0.73
C VAL A 80 11.85 9.77 1.26
N ARG A 81 11.03 9.61 2.31
CA ARG A 81 10.36 10.73 2.98
C ARG A 81 11.39 11.71 3.54
N ASN A 82 12.39 11.20 4.26
CA ASN A 82 13.44 12.00 4.85
C ASN A 82 14.26 12.72 3.76
N ASP A 83 14.56 12.06 2.64
CA ASP A 83 15.22 12.70 1.48
C ASP A 83 14.40 13.85 0.90
N ILE A 84 13.08 13.68 0.73
CA ILE A 84 12.17 14.75 0.28
C ILE A 84 12.23 15.94 1.24
N GLN A 85 12.09 15.70 2.55
CA GLN A 85 12.09 16.74 3.58
C GLN A 85 13.44 17.45 3.72
N ASN A 86 14.55 16.74 3.49
CA ASN A 86 15.89 17.32 3.49
C ASN A 86 16.12 18.22 2.26
N SER A 87 15.52 17.88 1.12
CA SER A 87 15.62 18.70 -0.10
C SER A 87 14.81 20.01 -0.01
N ASP A 88 13.69 19.98 0.71
CA ASP A 88 12.82 21.13 0.94
C ASP A 88 11.96 20.87 2.18
N LYS A 89 12.24 21.58 3.28
CA LYS A 89 11.54 21.38 4.57
C LYS A 89 10.04 21.65 4.49
N LYS A 90 9.55 22.29 3.42
CA LYS A 90 8.11 22.53 3.19
C LYS A 90 7.45 21.40 2.40
N LYS A 91 8.20 20.43 1.88
CA LYS A 91 7.69 19.28 1.14
C LYS A 91 7.66 18.04 2.01
N ASP A 92 6.58 17.29 1.89
CA ASP A 92 6.44 15.97 2.49
C ASP A 92 5.75 15.04 1.50
N MET A 93 5.73 13.75 1.83
CA MET A 93 4.93 12.74 1.15
C MET A 93 3.47 12.86 1.57
N PHE A 94 2.56 12.72 0.60
CA PHE A 94 1.12 12.70 0.86
C PHE A 94 0.69 11.27 1.17
N PHE A 95 0.36 11.01 2.43
CA PHE A 95 -0.17 9.72 2.86
C PHE A 95 -1.69 9.70 2.72
N MET A 96 -2.19 8.81 1.86
CA MET A 96 -3.61 8.58 1.64
C MET A 96 -4.01 7.23 2.24
N GLY A 97 -4.90 7.28 3.22
CA GLY A 97 -5.46 6.07 3.84
C GLY A 97 -6.41 5.35 2.90
N MET A 98 -6.37 4.02 2.95
CA MET A 98 -7.33 3.15 2.29
C MET A 98 -8.68 3.14 2.99
N ASP A 99 -9.77 3.12 2.23
CA ASP A 99 -11.11 2.79 2.72
C ASP A 99 -11.24 1.27 2.92
N GLU A 100 -11.20 0.82 4.17
CA GLU A 100 -11.30 -0.59 4.52
C GLU A 100 -12.67 -1.22 4.19
N SER A 101 -13.72 -0.42 3.96
CA SER A 101 -15.01 -0.93 3.50
C SER A 101 -15.01 -1.34 2.02
N LYS A 102 -13.97 -0.93 1.28
CA LYS A 102 -13.82 -1.14 -0.17
C LYS A 102 -12.71 -2.13 -0.54
N VAL A 103 -11.95 -2.58 0.46
CA VAL A 103 -10.83 -3.51 0.29
C VAL A 103 -10.97 -4.65 1.29
N TRP A 104 -11.39 -5.80 0.80
CA TRP A 104 -11.59 -6.99 1.62
C TRP A 104 -10.38 -7.91 1.57
N HIS A 105 -10.00 -8.45 2.72
CA HIS A 105 -8.85 -9.33 2.88
C HIS A 105 -9.33 -10.72 3.33
N LYS A 106 -8.88 -11.76 2.62
CA LYS A 106 -9.17 -13.19 2.81
C LYS A 106 -10.62 -13.63 2.67
N SER A 107 -11.59 -12.76 2.91
CA SER A 107 -13.00 -13.13 2.85
C SER A 107 -13.82 -12.06 2.17
N PHE A 108 -14.79 -12.47 1.36
CA PHE A 108 -15.75 -11.61 0.70
C PHE A 108 -17.13 -12.26 0.73
N LYS A 109 -18.17 -11.48 1.05
CA LYS A 109 -19.55 -11.94 1.06
C LYS A 109 -20.46 -10.90 0.44
N ASP A 110 -21.11 -11.24 -0.68
CA ASP A 110 -22.12 -10.39 -1.31
C ASP A 110 -23.16 -11.22 -2.06
N LYS A 111 -24.44 -10.83 -1.99
CA LYS A 111 -25.56 -11.44 -2.75
C LYS A 111 -25.55 -12.98 -2.84
N GLY A 112 -25.28 -13.64 -1.72
CA GLY A 112 -25.24 -15.12 -1.65
C GLY A 112 -23.93 -15.77 -2.11
N VAL A 113 -22.97 -14.97 -2.62
CA VAL A 113 -21.60 -15.40 -2.88
C VAL A 113 -20.78 -15.25 -1.61
N TYR A 114 -20.06 -16.31 -1.22
CA TYR A 114 -19.06 -16.30 -0.16
C TYR A 114 -17.74 -16.82 -0.73
N LEU A 115 -16.70 -15.99 -0.67
CA LEU A 115 -15.36 -16.34 -1.12
C LEU A 115 -14.41 -16.25 0.06
N HIS A 116 -13.59 -17.28 0.25
CA HIS A 116 -12.56 -17.31 1.28
C HIS A 116 -11.23 -17.78 0.66
N LEU A 117 -10.16 -17.02 0.86
CA LEU A 117 -8.80 -17.28 0.36
C LEU A 117 -7.81 -17.33 1.53
N GLY A 118 -6.90 -18.30 1.48
CA GLY A 118 -5.85 -18.46 2.50
C GLY A 118 -5.42 -19.92 2.66
N ARG A 119 -4.40 -20.14 3.48
CA ARG A 119 -3.99 -21.51 3.87
C ARG A 119 -4.96 -22.05 4.92
N GLY A 120 -5.39 -23.31 4.77
CA GLY A 120 -6.14 -24.02 5.81
C GLY A 120 -7.66 -23.90 5.76
N LEU A 121 -8.25 -23.64 4.59
CA LEU A 121 -9.71 -23.73 4.40
C LEU A 121 -10.23 -25.08 4.91
N SER A 122 -11.32 -25.04 5.69
CA SER A 122 -11.94 -26.23 6.24
C SER A 122 -12.48 -27.13 5.12
N LYS A 123 -12.71 -28.43 5.38
CA LYS A 123 -13.30 -29.34 4.37
C LYS A 123 -14.68 -28.88 3.88
N SER A 124 -15.42 -28.13 4.69
CA SER A 124 -16.71 -27.53 4.34
C SER A 124 -16.59 -26.29 3.43
N GLU A 125 -15.37 -25.79 3.22
CA GLU A 125 -15.05 -24.59 2.44
C GLU A 125 -14.11 -24.88 1.26
N LYS A 126 -13.77 -26.15 1.01
CA LYS A 126 -13.11 -26.64 -0.20
C LYS A 126 -14.15 -27.12 -1.20
#